data_AF-A0A932JGV7-F1
#
_entry.id   AF-A0A932JGV7-F1
#
_cell.length_a   1.000
_cell.length_b   1.000
_cell.length_c   1.000
_cell.angle_alpha   90.00
_cell.angle_beta   90.00
_cell.angle_gamma   90.00
#
_symmetry.space_group_name_H-M   'P 1'
#
loop_
_entity.id
_entity.type
_entity.pdbx_description
1 polymer ?
#
loop_
_entity_poly.entity_id
_entity_poly.type
_entity_poly.pdbx_seq_one_letter_code
_entity_poly.pdbx_strand_id
1 'polypeptide(L)' 'MIFSLVQTCRGLGINPREYLEDTFGKLMGYNAQKLQELLPDQWQQDRQKTAELRTSAHS' A
#
# COMPACT_ATOMS: atom_id res chain seq x y z
N MET A 1 -6.44 -12.36 14.15
CA MET A 1 -5.38 -11.33 14.06
C MET A 1 -5.50 -10.49 12.78
N ILE A 2 -5.76 -11.07 11.59
CA ILE A 2 -5.93 -10.32 10.31
C ILE A 2 -7.12 -9.32 10.29
N PHE A 3 -8.18 -9.59 11.05
CA PHE A 3 -9.38 -8.75 11.05
C PHE A 3 -9.11 -7.31 11.53
N SER A 4 -8.19 -7.12 12.47
CA SER A 4 -7.84 -5.77 12.94
C SER A 4 -7.19 -4.95 11.82
N LEU A 5 -6.33 -5.59 11.01
CA LEU A 5 -5.70 -4.96 9.86
C LEU A 5 -6.73 -4.60 8.78
N VAL A 6 -7.66 -5.53 8.48
CA VAL A 6 -8.74 -5.30 7.51
C VAL A 6 -9.69 -4.19 7.97
N GLN A 7 -9.95 -4.08 9.28
CA GLN A 7 -10.71 -2.96 9.86
C GLN A 7 -9.98 -1.63 9.68
N THR A 8 -8.66 -1.59 9.92
CA THR A 8 -7.83 -0.41 9.67
C THR A 8 -7.83 -0.02 8.19
N CYS A 9 -7.67 -0.98 7.26
CA CYS A 9 -7.76 -0.74 5.82
C CYS A 9 -9.10 -0.12 5.43
N ARG A 10 -10.22 -0.66 5.98
CA ARG A 10 -11.55 -0.09 5.74
C ARG A 10 -11.71 1.31 6.32
N GLY A 11 -11.16 1.58 7.50
CA GLY A 11 -11.15 2.92 8.09
C GLY A 11 -10.38 3.95 7.26
N LEU A 12 -9.33 3.51 6.54
CA LEU A 12 -8.53 4.33 5.63
C LEU A 12 -9.11 4.41 4.19
N GLY A 13 -10.23 3.73 3.92
CA GLY A 13 -10.82 3.67 2.58
C GLY A 13 -10.01 2.83 1.58
N ILE A 14 -9.11 1.98 2.06
CA ILE A 14 -8.24 1.13 1.23
C ILE A 14 -8.93 -0.19 0.95
N ASN A 15 -8.86 -0.66 -0.30
CA ASN A 15 -9.32 -2.00 -0.66
C ASN A 15 -8.34 -3.04 -0.09
N PRO A 16 -8.75 -3.86 0.90
CA PRO A 16 -7.84 -4.81 1.56
C PRO A 16 -7.30 -5.87 0.59
N ARG A 17 -8.06 -6.20 -0.46
CA ARG A 17 -7.62 -7.09 -1.53
C ARG A 17 -6.45 -6.52 -2.32
N GLU A 18 -6.56 -5.27 -2.74
CA GLU A 18 -5.52 -4.57 -3.52
C GLU A 18 -4.27 -4.36 -2.69
N TYR A 19 -4.45 -3.94 -1.43
CA TYR A 19 -3.37 -3.83 -0.46
C TYR A 19 -2.63 -5.16 -0.27
N LEU A 20 -3.35 -6.27 -0.10
CA LEU A 20 -2.73 -7.58 0.07
C LEU A 20 -2.00 -8.03 -1.19
N GLU A 21 -2.60 -7.91 -2.38
CA GLU A 21 -1.95 -8.27 -3.66
C GLU A 21 -0.64 -7.50 -3.87
N ASP A 22 -0.65 -6.19 -3.65
CA ASP A 22 0.53 -5.33 -3.79
C ASP A 22 1.59 -5.64 -2.73
N THR A 23 1.15 -5.83 -1.48
CA THR A 23 2.03 -6.22 -0.36
C THR A 23 2.64 -7.59 -0.57
N PHE A 24 1.86 -8.61 -0.98
CA PHE A 24 2.35 -9.95 -1.24
C PHE A 24 3.27 -10.00 -2.46
N GLY A 25 2.97 -9.23 -3.51
CA GLY A 25 3.86 -9.08 -4.67
C GLY A 25 5.22 -8.48 -4.28
N LYS A 26 5.22 -7.41 -3.49
CA LYS A 26 6.45 -6.77 -2.96
C LYS A 26 7.18 -7.68 -1.95
N LEU A 27 6.44 -8.43 -1.14
CA LEU A 27 7.00 -9.34 -0.14
C LEU A 27 7.71 -10.55 -0.76
N MET A 28 7.15 -11.11 -1.85
CA MET A 28 7.78 -12.20 -2.60
C MET A 28 9.01 -11.76 -3.41
N GLY A 29 9.17 -10.45 -3.66
CA GLY A 29 10.19 -9.89 -4.55
C GLY A 29 11.55 -9.53 -3.93
N TYR A 30 11.86 -9.96 -2.70
CA TYR A 30 12.88 -9.39 -1.79
C TYR A 30 12.50 -8.03 -1.21
N ASN A 31 12.28 -7.99 0.11
CA ASN A 31 12.74 -6.98 1.08
C ASN A 31 11.78 -6.89 2.27
N ALA A 32 12.00 -7.74 3.28
CA ALA A 32 11.40 -7.57 4.61
C ALA A 32 11.79 -6.23 5.27
N GLN A 33 12.86 -5.57 4.79
CA GLN A 33 13.34 -4.28 5.28
C GLN A 33 12.39 -3.10 4.98
N LYS A 34 11.43 -3.26 4.07
CA LYS A 34 10.43 -2.23 3.73
C LYS A 34 9.01 -2.56 4.21
N LEU A 35 8.86 -3.53 5.12
CA LEU A 35 7.56 -3.90 5.69
C LEU A 35 6.84 -2.74 6.38
N GLN A 36 7.58 -1.79 6.97
CA GLN A 36 6.99 -0.57 7.52
C GLN A 36 6.43 0.36 6.43
N GLU A 37 7.03 0.41 5.25
CA GLU A 37 6.49 1.16 4.10
C GLU A 37 5.27 0.45 3.49
N LEU A 38 5.11 -0.85 3.78
CA LEU A 38 3.96 -1.65 3.42
C LEU A 38 2.82 -1.53 4.44
N LEU A 39 2.94 -0.76 5.52
CA LEU A 39 1.80 -0.47 6.40
C LEU A 39 0.69 0.23 5.60
N PRO A 40 -0.59 -0.01 5.89
CA PRO A 40 -1.70 0.51 5.08
C PRO A 40 -1.69 2.05 4.97
N ASP A 41 -1.23 2.75 6.00
CA ASP A 41 -1.05 4.20 6.02
C ASP A 41 0.04 4.66 5.03
N GLN A 42 1.26 4.10 5.12
CA GLN A 42 2.38 4.43 4.23
C GLN A 42 2.14 4.00 2.78
N TRP A 43 1.54 2.82 2.58
CA TRP A 43 1.20 2.30 1.26
C TRP A 43 0.27 3.24 0.49
N GLN A 44 -0.74 3.81 1.17
CA GLN A 44 -1.66 4.76 0.56
C GLN A 44 -0.96 6.06 0.17
N GLN A 45 -0.08 6.57 1.03
CA GLN A 45 0.73 7.77 0.74
C GLN A 45 1.68 7.56 -0.44
N ASP A 46 2.32 6.40 -0.52
CA ASP A 46 3.22 6.02 -1.62
C ASP A 46 2.47 5.94 -2.96
N ARG A 47 1.25 5.38 -2.94
CA ARG A 47 0.36 5.33 -4.11
C ARG A 47 -0.07 6.73 -4.56
N GLN A 48 -0.42 7.61 -3.63
CA GLN A 48 -0.79 9.00 -3.94
C GLN A 48 0.38 9.76 -4.56
N LYS A 49 1.57 9.68 -3.94
CA LYS A 49 2.79 10.27 -4.51
C LYS A 49 3.10 9.74 -5.91
N THR A 50 3.00 8.42 -6.10
CA THR A 50 3.23 7.79 -7.40
C THR A 50 2.21 8.25 -8.43
N ALA A 51 0.94 8.42 -8.05
CA ALA A 51 -0.10 8.93 -8.94
C ALA A 51 0.19 10.38 -9.35
N GLU A 52 0.52 11.26 -8.38
CA GLU A 52 0.84 12.67 -8.62
C GLU A 52 2.08 12.85 -9.51
N LEU A 53 3.14 12.08 -9.26
CA LEU A 53 4.35 12.06 -10.10
C LEU A 53 4.04 11.66 -11.56
N ARG A 54 3.13 10.71 -11.77
CA ARG A 54 2.72 10.30 -13.11
C ARG A 54 1.87 11.34 -13.83
N THR A 55 1.06 12.11 -13.10
CA THR A 55 0.26 13.21 -13.70
C THR A 55 1.14 14.39 -14.10
N SER A 56 2.19 14.70 -13.31
CA SER A 56 3.13 15.79 -13.64
C SER A 56 4.08 15.48 -14.79
N ALA A 57 4.35 14.21 -15.09
CA ALA A 57 5.23 13.79 -16.19
C ALA A 57 4.54 13.82 -17.57
N HIS A 58 3.23 14.10 -17.63
CA HIS A 58 2.45 14.18 -18.86
C HIS A 58 2.05 15.64 -19.24
N SER A 59 2.68 16.65 -18.63
CA SER A 59 2.54 18.06 -19.02
C SER A 59 3.78 18.59 -19.71
#